data_AF-A0A072UB79-F1
#
_entry.id   AF-A0A072UB79-F1
#
_cell.length_a   1.000
_cell.length_b   1.000
_cell.length_c   1.000
_cell.angle_alpha   90.00
_cell.angle_beta   90.00
_cell.angle_gamma   90.00
#
_symmetry.space_group_name_H-M   'P 1'
#
loop_
_entity.id
_entity.type
_entity.pdbx_description
1 polymer ?
#
loop_
_entity_poly.entity_id
_entity_poly.type
_entity_poly.pdbx_seq_one_letter_code
_entity_poly.pdbx_strand_id
1 'polypeptide(L)' 'MAQVFKFIYALIIVLSLFLVETNTATCITDADCPYDGKCIDGFCRFNVKNNNQV' A
#
# COMPACT_ATOMS: atom_id res chain seq x y z
N MET A 1 27.17 -22.34 9.05
CA MET A 1 25.78 -22.83 9.12
C MET A 1 24.80 -21.77 9.64
N ALA A 2 25.01 -21.17 10.83
CA ALA A 2 24.07 -20.18 11.42
C ALA A 2 24.01 -18.80 10.73
N GLN A 3 25.07 -18.38 10.04
CA GLN A 3 25.17 -17.06 9.41
C GLN A 3 24.23 -16.89 8.20
N VAL A 4 23.99 -17.96 7.44
CA VAL A 4 23.14 -17.94 6.24
C VAL A 4 21.67 -17.70 6.63
N PHE A 5 21.22 -18.29 7.74
CA PHE A 5 19.87 -18.07 8.25
C PHE A 5 19.59 -16.61 8.63
N LYS A 6 20.60 -15.88 9.12
CA LYS A 6 20.48 -14.45 9.43
C LYS A 6 20.26 -13.59 8.19
N PHE A 7 20.94 -13.90 7.08
CA PHE A 7 20.76 -13.20 5.81
C PHE A 7 19.38 -13.46 5.21
N ILE A 8 18.95 -14.72 5.20
CA ILE A 8 17.63 -15.11 4.69
C ILE A 8 16.52 -14.43 5.49
N TYR A 9 16.64 -14.40 6.82
CA TYR A 9 15.66 -13.75 7.70
C TYR A 9 15.58 -12.23 7.45
N ALA A 10 16.73 -11.56 7.30
CA ALA A 10 16.76 -10.13 6.95
C ALA A 10 16.10 -9.85 5.59
N LEU A 11 16.36 -10.69 4.58
CA LEU A 11 15.80 -10.56 3.24
C LEU A 11 14.27 -10.76 3.25
N ILE A 12 13.78 -11.77 3.97
CA ILE A 12 12.33 -12.02 4.15
C ILE A 12 11.65 -10.82 4.81
N ILE A 13 12.26 -10.23 5.85
CA ILE A 13 11.71 -9.04 6.53
C ILE A 13 11.59 -7.87 5.55
N VAL A 14 12.63 -7.59 4.77
CA VAL A 14 12.62 -6.50 3.78
C VAL A 14 11.53 -6.72 2.73
N LEU A 15 11.43 -7.93 2.17
CA LEU A 15 10.38 -8.29 1.21
C LEU A 15 8.97 -8.16 1.79
N SER A 16 8.78 -8.57 3.05
CA SER A 16 7.48 -8.52 3.73
C SER A 16 7.05 -7.07 4.00
N LEU A 17 8.00 -6.22 4.39
CA LEU A 17 7.76 -4.80 4.62
C LEU A 17 7.43 -4.06 3.30
N PHE A 18 8.16 -4.36 2.23
CA PHE A 18 7.87 -3.86 0.89
C PHE A 18 6.48 -4.30 0.38
N LEU A 19 6.10 -5.56 0.59
CA LEU A 19 4.77 -6.05 0.20
C LEU A 19 3.65 -5.28 0.92
N VAL A 20 3.84 -4.96 2.20
CA VAL A 20 2.88 -4.17 2.99
C VAL A 20 2.73 -2.76 2.46
N GLU A 21 3.81 -2.12 2.00
CA GLU A 21 3.77 -0.75 1.48
C GLU A 21 3.10 -0.70 0.11
N THR A 22 3.28 -1.72 -0.73
CA THR A 22 2.59 -1.84 -2.02
C THR A 22 1.11 -2.24 -1.91
N ASN A 23 0.65 -2.68 -0.74
CA ASN A 23 -0.76 -3.03 -0.48
C ASN A 23 -1.64 -1.82 -0.14
N THR A 24 -1.14 -0.62 -0.34
CA THR A 24 -1.87 0.63 -0.10
C THR A 24 -2.71 1.00 -1.32
N ALA A 25 -3.74 0.21 -1.63
CA ALA A 25 -4.74 0.49 -2.68
C ALA A 25 -4.14 1.23 -3.90
N THR A 26 -3.09 0.63 -4.47
CA THR A 26 -2.43 1.23 -5.61
C THR A 26 -3.39 1.14 -6.80
N CYS A 27 -3.58 2.26 -7.48
CA CYS A 27 -4.47 2.36 -8.62
C CYS A 27 -3.65 2.71 -9.86
N ILE A 28 -4.08 2.18 -11.00
CA ILE A 28 -3.50 2.52 -12.31
C ILE A 28 -4.46 3.47 -13.02
N THR A 29 -5.75 3.21 -12.87
CA THR A 29 -6.85 3.97 -13.43
C THR A 29 -7.87 4.31 -12.34
N ASP A 30 -8.70 5.32 -12.58
CA ASP A 30 -9.82 5.65 -11.69
C ASP A 30 -10.81 4.49 -11.51
N ALA A 31 -10.89 3.55 -12.46
CA ALA A 31 -11.72 2.35 -12.34
C ALA A 31 -11.17 1.31 -11.34
N ASP A 32 -9.88 1.35 -11.00
CA ASP A 32 -9.28 0.49 -9.98
C ASP A 32 -9.64 0.95 -8.56
N CYS A 33 -10.15 2.18 -8.43
CA CYS A 33 -10.57 2.73 -7.15
C CYS A 33 -12.03 2.38 -6.84
N PRO A 34 -12.31 1.73 -5.70
CA PRO A 34 -13.68 1.55 -5.25
C PRO A 34 -14.33 2.92 -4.95
N TYR A 35 -15.65 2.99 -4.85
CA TYR A 35 -16.40 4.18 -4.35
C TYR A 35 -16.10 5.53 -5.06
N ASP A 36 -16.11 5.57 -6.40
CA ASP A 36 -15.88 6.80 -7.20
C ASP A 36 -14.60 7.57 -6.79
N GLY A 37 -13.61 6.87 -6.22
CA GLY A 37 -12.32 7.43 -5.87
C GLY A 37 -11.54 7.80 -7.12
N LYS A 38 -10.76 8.89 -7.06
CA LYS A 38 -9.86 9.23 -8.17
C LYS A 38 -8.48 8.66 -7.92
N CYS A 39 -7.91 8.06 -8.96
CA CYS A 39 -6.53 7.64 -8.93
C CYS A 39 -5.61 8.84 -9.12
N ILE A 40 -4.86 9.21 -8.08
CA ILE A 40 -3.95 10.35 -8.09
C ILE A 40 -2.61 9.89 -7.52
N ASP A 41 -1.53 10.05 -8.29
CA ASP A 41 -0.17 9.61 -7.95
C ASP A 41 -0.06 8.12 -7.59
N GLY A 42 -0.91 7.28 -8.21
CA GLY A 42 -0.94 5.84 -7.95
C GLY A 42 -1.70 5.44 -6.68
N PHE A 43 -2.39 6.39 -6.02
CA PHE A 43 -3.22 6.13 -4.85
C PHE A 43 -4.68 6.55 -5.06
N CYS A 44 -5.60 5.74 -4.55
CA CYS A 44 -7.02 6.12 -4.54
C CYS A 44 -7.29 7.23 -3.52
N ARG A 45 -7.63 8.42 -4.01
CA ARG A 45 -8.13 9.52 -3.18
C ARG A 45 -9.65 9.55 -3.21
N PHE A 46 -10.24 9.35 -2.05
CA PHE A 46 -11.68 9.44 -1.84
C PHE A 46 -11.99 10.83 -1.27
N ASN A 47 -12.90 11.56 -1.90
CA ASN A 47 -13.42 12.80 -1.31
C ASN A 47 -14.48 12.42 -0.27
N VAL A 48 -14.03 11.90 0.88
CA VAL A 48 -14.92 11.65 2.00
C VAL A 48 -15.35 13.01 2.53
N LYS A 49 -16.54 13.47 2.13
CA LYS A 49 -17.23 14.55 2.84
C LYS A 49 -17.60 14.03 4.22
N ASN A 50 -16.65 14.06 5.14
CA ASN A 50 -16.90 13.77 6.54
C ASN A 50 -17.79 14.89 7.06
N ASN A 51 -19.08 14.61 7.32
CA ASN A 51 -20.01 15.56 7.90
C ASN A 51 -19.77 15.68 9.42
N ASN A 52 -18.52 15.99 9.78
CA ASN A 52 -18.06 16.36 11.11
C ASN A 52 -16.71 17.10 10.99
N GLN A 53 -16.70 18.19 10.23
CA GLN A 53 -15.83 19.33 10.53
C GLN A 53 -16.74 20.44 11.06
N VAL A 54 -16.41 20.90 12.27
CA VAL A 54 -17.13 21.86 13.12
C VAL A 54 -17.67 23.07 12.35
#